data_AF-A0A497LXF5-F1
#
_entry.id   AF-A0A497LXF5-F1
#
_cell.length_a   1.000
_cell.length_b   1.000
_cell.length_c   1.000
_cell.angle_alpha   90.00
_cell.angle_beta   90.00
_cell.angle_gamma   90.00
#
_symmetry.space_group_name_H-M   'P 1'
#
loop_
_entity.id
_entity.type
_entity.pdbx_description
1 polymer ?
#
loop_
_entity_poly.entity_id
_entity_poly.type
_entity_poly.pdbx_seq_one_letter_code
_entity_poly.pdbx_strand_id
1 'polypeptide(L)'
;MQSAKILSEIENEKNEMVETLMELIRIPAIAPENGGEGELKKAERLTQILENVGFDRIERYDAEDDRVPSNKRPNIIAYYYGENTAENLWIITHMDVVPPGEESLWTVTKPFEPVVKEGKIYGRGSEDNGQSLVASIFAVKALKNLGVKPKRTVALAFVADEEQGSKYGIQHLIKQGLFKKNDLILVPDGGNEDGSFIEIAEKSALWLRINTVGKQTHASTPKKGLNA
;
A
#
# COMPACT_ATOMS: atom_id res chain seq x y z
N MET A 1 -5.20 11.39 -29.15
CA MET A 1 -6.03 12.62 -29.06
C MET A 1 -6.68 12.81 -27.69
N GLN A 2 -7.23 11.77 -27.05
CA GLN A 2 -7.68 11.83 -25.64
C GLN A 2 -6.61 11.34 -24.65
N SER A 3 -5.96 10.20 -24.95
CA SER A 3 -4.84 9.67 -24.15
C SER A 3 -3.71 10.68 -23.93
N ALA A 4 -3.29 11.38 -24.98
CA ALA A 4 -2.27 12.42 -24.89
C ALA A 4 -2.65 13.58 -23.95
N LYS A 5 -3.95 13.93 -23.86
CA LYS A 5 -4.42 14.96 -22.92
C LYS A 5 -4.36 14.46 -21.47
N ILE A 6 -4.75 13.21 -21.25
CA ILE A 6 -4.67 12.57 -19.93
C ILE A 6 -3.21 12.49 -19.46
N LEU A 7 -2.29 12.04 -20.32
CA LEU A 7 -0.87 11.99 -19.99
C LEU A 7 -0.29 13.38 -19.72
N SER A 8 -0.69 14.39 -20.49
CA SER A 8 -0.29 15.77 -20.23
C SER A 8 -0.84 16.31 -18.92
N GLU A 9 -2.06 15.95 -18.54
CA GLU A 9 -2.66 16.34 -17.26
C GLU A 9 -1.89 15.70 -16.09
N ILE A 10 -1.56 14.41 -16.20
CA ILE A 10 -0.74 13.70 -15.21
C ILE A 10 0.63 14.37 -15.04
N GLU A 11 1.29 14.76 -16.14
CA GLU A 11 2.58 15.46 -16.05
C GLU A 11 2.45 16.83 -15.36
N ASN A 12 1.33 17.55 -15.56
CA ASN A 12 1.07 18.80 -14.87
C ASN A 12 0.89 18.62 -13.35
N GLU A 13 0.43 17.44 -12.91
CA GLU A 13 0.21 17.11 -11.50
C GLU A 13 1.43 16.51 -10.80
N LYS A 14 2.57 16.40 -11.49
CA LYS A 14 3.78 15.73 -11.00
C LYS A 14 4.27 16.23 -9.65
N ASN A 15 4.30 17.54 -9.42
CA ASN A 15 4.77 18.07 -8.15
C ASN A 15 3.84 17.67 -7.00
N GLU A 16 2.53 17.72 -7.22
CA GLU A 16 1.53 17.34 -6.23
C GLU A 16 1.58 15.82 -5.97
N MET A 17 1.82 15.00 -6.99
CA MET A 17 2.08 13.55 -6.82
C MET A 17 3.28 13.30 -5.91
N VAL A 18 4.40 13.96 -6.18
CA VAL A 18 5.63 13.83 -5.38
C VAL A 18 5.38 14.28 -3.93
N GLU A 19 4.71 15.42 -3.73
CA GLU A 19 4.39 15.93 -2.40
C GLU A 19 3.45 15.00 -1.63
N THR A 20 2.42 14.47 -2.30
CA THR A 20 1.46 13.50 -1.72
C THR A 20 2.17 12.23 -1.28
N LEU A 21 3.07 11.69 -2.12
CA LEU A 21 3.85 10.50 -1.77
C LEU A 21 4.79 10.76 -0.59
N MET A 22 5.53 11.87 -0.62
CA MET A 22 6.38 12.25 0.51
C MET A 22 5.57 12.46 1.80
N GLU A 23 4.37 13.02 1.71
CA GLU A 23 3.48 13.17 2.87
C GLU A 23 3.08 11.82 3.46
N LEU A 24 2.66 10.87 2.63
CA LEU A 24 2.26 9.53 3.09
C LEU A 24 3.45 8.74 3.64
N ILE A 25 4.65 8.88 3.06
CA ILE A 25 5.87 8.22 3.58
C ILE A 25 6.22 8.72 4.98
N ARG A 26 5.95 9.98 5.33
CA ARG A 26 6.21 10.51 6.69
C ARG A 26 5.37 9.84 7.77
N ILE A 27 4.36 9.05 7.40
CA ILE A 27 3.47 8.36 8.33
C ILE A 27 3.82 6.86 8.31
N PRO A 28 4.60 6.36 9.28
CA PRO A 28 4.90 4.93 9.37
C PRO A 28 3.61 4.12 9.51
N ALA A 29 3.50 3.06 8.71
CA ALA A 29 2.39 2.11 8.77
C ALA A 29 2.98 0.70 8.86
N ILE A 30 3.53 0.38 10.02
CA ILE A 30 4.21 -0.90 10.27
C ILE A 30 3.23 -1.82 11.01
N ALA A 31 3.15 -3.07 10.58
CA ALA A 31 2.29 -4.09 11.19
C ALA A 31 2.71 -4.41 12.64
N PRO A 32 1.77 -4.82 13.53
CA PRO A 32 2.08 -5.15 14.93
C PRO A 32 3.04 -6.33 15.08
N GLU A 33 3.14 -7.22 14.09
CA GLU A 33 4.13 -8.31 14.01
C GLU A 33 5.57 -7.80 14.10
N ASN A 34 5.78 -6.55 13.67
CA ASN A 34 7.07 -5.88 13.71
C ASN A 34 7.12 -4.74 14.73
N GLY A 35 6.20 -4.73 15.70
CA GLY A 35 6.13 -3.72 16.77
C GLY A 35 5.57 -2.36 16.32
N GLY A 36 4.89 -2.29 15.18
CA GLY A 36 4.25 -1.07 14.71
C GLY A 36 2.81 -0.88 15.22
N GLU A 37 2.24 0.28 14.94
CA GLU A 37 0.88 0.68 15.36
C GLU A 37 -0.21 0.35 14.33
N GLY A 38 0.14 -0.26 13.19
CA GLY A 38 -0.75 -0.47 12.04
C GLY A 38 -0.91 0.79 11.18
N GLU A 39 -1.93 0.77 10.31
CA GLU A 39 -2.07 1.70 9.18
C GLU A 39 -2.99 2.89 9.50
N LEU A 40 -3.60 2.95 10.69
CA LEU A 40 -4.68 3.91 11.01
C LEU A 40 -4.32 5.36 10.64
N LYS A 41 -3.17 5.85 11.10
CA LYS A 41 -2.74 7.25 10.87
C LYS A 41 -2.56 7.54 9.37
N LYS A 42 -2.00 6.58 8.62
CA LYS A 42 -1.79 6.73 7.17
C LYS A 42 -3.13 6.68 6.44
N ALA A 43 -4.02 5.77 6.84
CA ALA A 43 -5.36 5.64 6.31
C ALA A 43 -6.19 6.93 6.52
N GLU A 44 -6.13 7.53 7.70
CA GLU A 44 -6.80 8.82 7.97
C GLU A 44 -6.29 9.94 7.07
N ARG A 45 -4.97 10.04 6.89
CA ARG A 45 -4.41 11.03 5.97
C ARG A 45 -4.81 10.76 4.52
N LEU A 46 -4.78 9.49 4.12
CA LEU A 46 -5.22 9.06 2.79
C LEU A 46 -6.69 9.39 2.55
N THR A 47 -7.59 9.17 3.51
CA THR A 47 -9.00 9.55 3.40
C THR A 47 -9.15 11.05 3.10
N GLN A 48 -8.39 11.92 3.79
CA GLN A 48 -8.43 13.37 3.52
C GLN A 48 -7.96 13.71 2.10
N ILE A 49 -6.90 13.04 1.61
CA ILE A 49 -6.42 13.21 0.23
C ILE A 49 -7.52 12.81 -0.76
N LEU A 50 -8.16 11.66 -0.56
CA LEU A 50 -9.24 11.15 -1.42
C LEU A 50 -10.47 12.09 -1.41
N GLU A 51 -10.83 12.62 -0.25
CA GLU A 51 -11.92 13.61 -0.12
C GLU A 51 -11.60 14.90 -0.89
N ASN A 52 -10.35 15.38 -0.80
CA ASN A 52 -9.91 16.57 -1.55
C ASN A 52 -9.90 16.36 -3.07
N VAL A 53 -9.56 15.16 -3.53
CA VAL A 53 -9.67 14.76 -4.95
C VAL A 53 -11.14 14.65 -5.39
N GLY A 54 -12.05 14.42 -4.45
CA GLY A 54 -13.49 14.43 -4.66
C GLY A 54 -14.04 13.15 -5.30
N PHE A 55 -13.56 11.97 -4.88
CA PHE A 55 -14.14 10.69 -5.32
C PHE A 55 -15.66 10.63 -5.07
N ASP A 56 -16.40 9.92 -5.92
CA ASP A 56 -17.88 9.92 -5.87
C ASP A 56 -18.41 9.19 -4.64
N ARG A 57 -17.63 8.24 -4.12
CA ARG A 57 -17.90 7.52 -2.88
C ARG A 57 -16.60 7.04 -2.26
N ILE A 58 -16.47 7.20 -0.95
CA ILE A 58 -15.35 6.67 -0.16
C ILE A 58 -15.95 5.84 0.97
N GLU A 59 -15.53 4.58 1.08
CA GLU A 59 -15.99 3.63 2.08
C GLU A 59 -14.80 3.06 2.84
N ARG A 60 -14.99 2.75 4.12
CA ARG A 60 -13.97 2.16 4.98
C ARG A 60 -14.47 0.84 5.56
N TYR A 61 -13.63 -0.19 5.48
CA TYR A 61 -13.88 -1.54 5.96
C TYR A 61 -12.78 -1.93 6.94
N ASP A 62 -13.02 -1.66 8.21
CA ASP A 62 -12.06 -1.94 9.28
C ASP A 62 -12.10 -3.43 9.65
N ALA A 63 -10.92 -4.06 9.67
CA ALA A 63 -10.73 -5.38 10.26
C ALA A 63 -10.32 -5.24 11.74
N GLU A 64 -10.98 -5.94 12.65
CA GLU A 64 -10.66 -5.89 14.08
C GLU A 64 -9.33 -6.60 14.38
N ASP A 65 -8.43 -5.95 15.12
CA ASP A 65 -7.13 -6.47 15.55
C ASP A 65 -6.72 -5.82 16.89
N ASP A 66 -6.81 -6.56 17.99
CA ASP A 66 -6.53 -6.08 19.36
C ASP A 66 -5.05 -5.84 19.67
N ARG A 67 -4.16 -6.14 18.71
CA ARG A 67 -2.71 -5.97 18.84
C ARG A 67 -2.24 -4.56 18.49
N VAL A 68 -3.08 -3.76 17.83
CA VAL A 68 -2.79 -2.36 17.48
C VAL A 68 -3.59 -1.41 18.38
N PRO A 69 -3.08 -0.20 18.69
CA PRO A 69 -3.74 0.73 19.61
C PRO A 69 -5.17 1.13 19.19
N SER A 70 -5.45 1.11 17.89
CA SER A 70 -6.76 1.41 17.31
C SER A 70 -7.79 0.29 17.46
N ASN A 71 -7.35 -0.92 17.85
CA ASN A 71 -8.08 -2.19 17.71
C ASN A 71 -8.51 -2.52 16.28
N LYS A 72 -7.99 -1.82 15.26
CA LYS A 72 -8.49 -1.86 13.89
C LYS A 72 -7.40 -1.68 12.85
N ARG A 73 -7.46 -2.49 11.79
CA ARG A 73 -6.66 -2.42 10.57
C ARG A 73 -7.56 -1.89 9.43
N PRO A 74 -7.36 -0.66 8.97
CA PRO A 74 -8.26 -0.03 8.00
C PRO A 74 -8.05 -0.53 6.57
N ASN A 75 -9.15 -0.68 5.84
CA ASN A 75 -9.13 -0.80 4.39
C ASN A 75 -10.04 0.29 3.80
N ILE A 76 -9.57 1.03 2.80
CA ILE A 76 -10.32 2.13 2.19
C ILE A 76 -10.64 1.77 0.74
N ILE A 77 -11.87 2.05 0.32
CA ILE A 77 -12.28 1.94 -1.08
C ILE A 77 -12.80 3.28 -1.57
N ALA A 78 -12.19 3.81 -2.63
CA ALA A 78 -12.60 5.05 -3.27
C ALA A 78 -13.11 4.77 -4.69
N TYR A 79 -14.33 5.21 -5.00
CA TYR A 79 -15.00 4.95 -6.27
C TYR A 79 -15.06 6.20 -7.14
N TYR A 80 -14.74 6.02 -8.42
CA TYR A 80 -15.06 6.97 -9.48
C TYR A 80 -15.99 6.29 -10.49
N TYR A 81 -17.23 6.75 -10.56
CA TYR A 81 -18.29 6.12 -11.32
C TYR A 81 -18.07 6.29 -12.83
N GLY A 82 -18.06 5.14 -13.49
CA GLY A 82 -18.02 5.06 -14.94
C GLY A 82 -19.39 5.14 -15.59
N GLU A 83 -19.42 4.89 -16.90
CA GLU A 83 -20.64 4.73 -17.68
C GLU A 83 -21.44 3.50 -17.24
N ASN A 84 -20.76 2.39 -16.94
CA ASN A 84 -21.34 1.18 -16.37
C ASN A 84 -20.97 1.05 -14.88
N THR A 85 -21.98 1.16 -14.01
CA THR A 85 -21.83 1.03 -12.55
C THR A 85 -22.02 -0.40 -12.03
N ALA A 86 -22.38 -1.34 -12.91
CA ALA A 86 -22.56 -2.74 -12.52
C ALA A 86 -21.22 -3.51 -12.45
N GLU A 87 -20.21 -3.05 -13.18
CA GLU A 87 -18.90 -3.69 -13.30
C GLU A 87 -17.77 -2.73 -12.91
N ASN A 88 -16.85 -3.21 -12.09
CA ASN A 88 -15.74 -2.41 -11.59
C ASN A 88 -14.41 -2.79 -12.27
N LEU A 89 -13.51 -1.80 -12.39
CA LEU A 89 -12.07 -2.02 -12.47
C LEU A 89 -11.50 -1.72 -11.08
N TRP A 90 -11.04 -2.76 -10.40
CA TRP A 90 -10.34 -2.65 -9.12
C TRP A 90 -8.87 -2.37 -9.35
N ILE A 91 -8.33 -1.37 -8.67
CA ILE A 91 -6.89 -1.16 -8.53
C ILE A 91 -6.58 -1.35 -7.05
N ILE A 92 -5.80 -2.37 -6.72
CA ILE A 92 -5.54 -2.78 -5.34
C ILE A 92 -4.08 -2.48 -5.00
N THR A 93 -3.88 -1.68 -3.97
CA THR A 93 -2.57 -1.24 -3.46
C THR A 93 -2.58 -1.35 -1.94
N HIS A 94 -1.44 -1.49 -1.29
CA HIS A 94 -1.39 -1.58 0.18
C HIS A 94 -0.78 -0.35 0.85
N MET A 95 -1.15 -0.14 2.11
CA MET A 95 -0.73 1.02 2.91
C MET A 95 0.42 0.70 3.85
N ASP A 96 0.51 -0.55 4.31
CA ASP A 96 1.55 -1.00 5.21
C ASP A 96 2.91 -1.10 4.51
N VAL A 97 3.96 -1.06 5.33
CA VAL A 97 5.34 -1.17 4.88
C VAL A 97 6.12 -2.05 5.84
N VAL A 98 7.11 -2.78 5.33
CA VAL A 98 8.09 -3.46 6.19
C VAL A 98 8.89 -2.50 7.09
N PRO A 99 9.45 -2.99 8.21
CA PRO A 99 10.38 -2.22 9.03
C PRO A 99 11.54 -1.64 8.22
N PRO A 100 12.02 -0.43 8.58
CA PRO A 100 13.10 0.21 7.84
C PRO A 100 14.49 -0.41 8.09
N GLY A 101 14.62 -1.32 9.05
CA GLY A 101 15.92 -1.82 9.51
C GLY A 101 16.68 -0.76 10.33
N GLU A 102 18.01 -0.88 10.36
CA GLU A 102 18.87 0.03 11.12
C GLU A 102 18.97 1.41 10.44
N GLU A 103 18.53 2.46 11.11
CA GLU A 103 18.54 3.84 10.58
C GLU A 103 19.94 4.29 10.15
N SER A 104 21.00 3.84 10.85
CA SER A 104 22.39 4.19 10.52
C SER A 104 22.88 3.69 9.16
N LEU A 105 22.20 2.69 8.58
CA LEU A 105 22.52 2.15 7.26
C LEU A 105 21.85 2.93 6.13
N TRP A 106 20.96 3.88 6.44
CA TRP A 106 20.33 4.73 5.44
C TRP A 106 21.27 5.88 5.03
N THR A 107 21.65 5.91 3.77
CA THR A 107 22.73 6.79 3.27
C THR A 107 22.26 8.12 2.69
N VAL A 108 20.98 8.23 2.34
CA VAL A 108 20.43 9.43 1.68
C VAL A 108 19.59 10.27 2.63
N THR A 109 18.69 9.63 3.38
CA THR A 109 17.83 10.25 4.37
C THR A 109 17.33 9.20 5.36
N LYS A 110 16.73 9.62 6.47
CA LYS A 110 16.05 8.70 7.38
C LYS A 110 14.81 8.09 6.71
N PRO A 111 14.41 6.86 7.10
CA PRO A 111 13.39 6.10 6.38
C PRO A 111 12.07 6.84 6.18
N PHE A 112 11.62 7.60 7.18
CA PHE A 112 10.35 8.33 7.17
C PHE A 112 10.52 9.85 7.07
N GLU A 113 11.69 10.32 6.63
CA GLU A 113 11.97 11.72 6.30
C GLU A 113 12.28 11.82 4.79
N PRO A 114 11.28 11.65 3.92
CA PRO A 114 11.53 11.47 2.50
C PRO A 114 12.12 12.70 1.84
N VAL A 115 13.06 12.47 0.92
CA VAL A 115 13.70 13.52 0.11
C VAL A 115 13.71 13.15 -1.36
N VAL A 116 13.59 14.17 -2.21
CA VAL A 116 13.86 14.03 -3.65
C VAL A 116 15.34 14.25 -3.88
N LYS A 117 16.03 13.26 -4.46
CA LYS A 117 17.42 13.37 -4.89
C LYS A 117 17.59 12.73 -6.26
N GLU A 118 18.17 13.46 -7.20
CA GLU A 118 18.46 12.96 -8.56
C GLU A 118 17.21 12.37 -9.26
N GLY A 119 16.06 13.03 -9.09
CA GLY A 119 14.79 12.60 -9.70
C GLY A 119 14.13 11.38 -9.04
N LYS A 120 14.66 10.90 -7.90
CA LYS A 120 14.11 9.77 -7.14
C LYS A 120 13.65 10.21 -5.75
N ILE A 121 12.59 9.59 -5.25
CA ILE A 121 12.12 9.80 -3.87
C ILE A 121 12.73 8.71 -2.99
N TYR A 122 13.57 9.11 -2.05
CA TYR A 122 14.16 8.21 -1.07
C TYR A 122 13.32 8.23 0.22
N GLY A 123 12.81 7.06 0.61
CA GLY A 123 12.00 6.86 1.81
C GLY A 123 11.44 5.43 1.86
N ARG A 124 11.18 4.90 3.06
CA ARG A 124 10.54 3.59 3.25
C ARG A 124 9.09 3.68 2.79
N GLY A 125 8.74 2.82 1.83
CA GLY A 125 7.42 2.80 1.24
C GLY A 125 7.29 3.59 -0.05
N SER A 126 8.37 4.19 -0.57
CA SER A 126 8.34 4.90 -1.85
C SER A 126 7.93 3.98 -2.99
N GLU A 127 8.65 2.87 -3.18
CA GLU A 127 8.42 1.92 -4.27
C GLU A 127 7.31 0.92 -3.93
N ASP A 128 7.32 0.44 -2.69
CA ASP A 128 6.52 -0.68 -2.20
C ASP A 128 5.69 -0.22 -0.98
N ASN A 129 4.41 0.16 -1.15
CA ASN A 129 3.67 0.30 -2.42
C ASN A 129 3.16 1.74 -2.65
N GLY A 130 3.85 2.73 -2.08
CA GLY A 130 3.44 4.13 -2.10
C GLY A 130 3.34 4.76 -3.49
N GLN A 131 4.27 4.46 -4.40
CA GLN A 131 4.24 5.00 -5.77
C GLN A 131 2.97 4.57 -6.50
N SER A 132 2.58 3.30 -6.37
CA SER A 132 1.42 2.73 -7.05
C SER A 132 0.13 3.22 -6.45
N LEU A 133 0.10 3.32 -5.11
CA LEU A 133 -0.99 3.93 -4.36
C LEU A 133 -1.25 5.36 -4.87
N VAL A 134 -0.22 6.22 -4.89
CA VAL A 134 -0.37 7.62 -5.32
C VAL A 134 -0.66 7.73 -6.83
N ALA A 135 0.00 6.93 -7.66
CA ALA A 135 -0.25 6.91 -9.10
C ALA A 135 -1.71 6.57 -9.43
N SER A 136 -2.31 5.63 -8.69
CA SER A 136 -3.72 5.26 -8.89
C SER A 136 -4.69 6.41 -8.57
N ILE A 137 -4.41 7.20 -7.54
CA ILE A 137 -5.20 8.37 -7.14
C ILE A 137 -5.14 9.43 -8.24
N PHE A 138 -3.93 9.75 -8.71
CA PHE A 138 -3.72 10.79 -9.71
C PHE A 138 -4.17 10.39 -11.12
N ALA A 139 -4.15 9.10 -11.45
CA ALA A 139 -4.81 8.61 -12.66
C ALA A 139 -6.31 8.93 -12.66
N VAL A 140 -7.00 8.71 -11.53
CA VAL A 140 -8.42 9.07 -11.38
C VAL A 140 -8.62 10.57 -11.35
N LYS A 141 -7.76 11.31 -10.63
CA LYS A 141 -7.81 12.78 -10.55
C LYS A 141 -7.70 13.42 -11.94
N ALA A 142 -6.75 13.00 -12.77
CA ALA A 142 -6.61 13.47 -14.14
C ALA A 142 -7.85 13.18 -15.00
N LEU A 143 -8.47 12.00 -14.86
CA LEU A 143 -9.74 11.71 -15.54
C LEU A 143 -10.85 12.67 -15.09
N LYS A 144 -10.95 12.95 -13.78
CA LYS A 144 -11.94 13.87 -13.21
C LYS A 144 -11.73 15.30 -13.69
N ASN A 145 -10.50 15.82 -13.64
CA ASN A 145 -10.16 17.18 -14.10
C ASN A 145 -10.54 17.39 -15.57
N LEU A 146 -10.33 16.36 -16.39
CA LEU A 146 -10.67 16.38 -17.83
C LEU A 146 -12.14 16.03 -18.12
N GLY A 147 -12.95 15.72 -17.11
CA GLY A 147 -14.34 15.30 -17.27
C GLY A 147 -14.51 13.97 -18.02
N VAL A 148 -13.47 13.12 -18.04
CA VAL A 148 -13.47 11.85 -18.75
C VAL A 148 -14.08 10.76 -17.88
N LYS A 149 -15.28 10.30 -18.24
CA LYS A 149 -15.89 9.13 -17.60
C LYS A 149 -15.29 7.82 -18.14
N PRO A 150 -14.82 6.92 -17.27
CA PRO A 150 -14.37 5.60 -17.68
C PRO A 150 -15.56 4.70 -18.04
N LYS A 151 -15.34 3.66 -18.85
CA LYS A 151 -16.41 2.70 -19.22
C LYS A 151 -16.93 1.90 -18.03
N ARG A 152 -16.05 1.57 -17.09
CA ARG A 152 -16.33 0.84 -15.84
C ARG A 152 -16.11 1.79 -14.67
N THR A 153 -16.82 1.60 -13.58
CA THR A 153 -16.46 2.26 -12.31
C THR A 153 -15.04 1.86 -11.93
N VAL A 154 -14.19 2.84 -11.64
CA VAL A 154 -12.85 2.60 -11.09
C VAL A 154 -12.98 2.56 -9.57
N ALA A 155 -12.56 1.46 -8.95
CA ALA A 155 -12.55 1.28 -7.51
C ALA A 155 -11.10 1.12 -7.04
N LEU A 156 -10.58 2.13 -6.34
CA LEU A 156 -9.26 2.06 -5.73
C LEU A 156 -9.40 1.44 -4.34
N ALA A 157 -8.79 0.27 -4.12
CA ALA A 157 -8.77 -0.40 -2.83
C ALA A 157 -7.39 -0.26 -2.19
N PHE A 158 -7.33 0.45 -1.07
CA PHE A 158 -6.15 0.66 -0.26
C PHE A 158 -6.23 -0.28 0.95
N VAL A 159 -5.47 -1.37 0.90
CA VAL A 159 -5.56 -2.45 1.88
C VAL A 159 -4.48 -2.36 2.96
N ALA A 160 -4.79 -2.90 4.13
CA ALA A 160 -3.80 -3.12 5.19
C ALA A 160 -3.12 -4.49 5.03
N ASP A 161 -2.05 -4.71 5.79
CA ASP A 161 -1.53 -6.04 6.14
C ASP A 161 -0.98 -6.88 4.99
N GLU A 162 -0.71 -6.31 3.82
CA GLU A 162 -0.20 -7.05 2.66
C GLU A 162 1.10 -7.78 3.03
N GLU A 163 2.03 -7.04 3.63
CA GLU A 163 3.41 -7.45 3.98
C GLU A 163 3.45 -8.57 5.03
N GLN A 164 2.29 -8.88 5.62
CA GLN A 164 2.11 -9.84 6.70
C GLN A 164 1.11 -10.95 6.38
N GLY A 165 0.75 -11.10 5.10
CA GLY A 165 -0.10 -12.19 4.58
C GLY A 165 -1.56 -11.81 4.36
N SER A 166 -1.87 -10.52 4.43
CA SER A 166 -3.11 -9.88 3.98
C SER A 166 -4.40 -10.36 4.66
N LYS A 167 -4.29 -10.94 5.86
CA LYS A 167 -5.43 -11.44 6.64
C LYS A 167 -6.40 -10.31 6.98
N TYR A 168 -5.85 -9.18 7.41
CA TYR A 168 -6.63 -7.98 7.77
C TYR A 168 -6.87 -7.05 6.57
N GLY A 169 -6.23 -7.35 5.44
CA GLY A 169 -6.30 -6.64 4.16
C GLY A 169 -7.30 -7.21 3.17
N ILE A 170 -6.78 -7.62 2.00
CA ILE A 170 -7.59 -8.14 0.89
C ILE A 170 -8.44 -9.35 1.29
N GLN A 171 -7.96 -10.24 2.16
CA GLN A 171 -8.77 -11.38 2.63
C GLN A 171 -9.98 -10.93 3.45
N HIS A 172 -9.85 -9.83 4.21
CA HIS A 172 -10.98 -9.23 4.90
C HIS A 172 -11.98 -8.63 3.90
N LEU A 173 -11.52 -7.88 2.90
CA LEU A 173 -12.40 -7.31 1.86
C LEU A 173 -13.13 -8.37 1.04
N ILE A 174 -12.47 -9.47 0.69
CA ILE A 174 -13.11 -10.59 -0.04
C ILE A 174 -14.30 -11.14 0.74
N LYS A 175 -14.18 -11.26 2.07
CA LYS A 175 -15.26 -11.74 2.95
C LYS A 175 -16.46 -10.78 3.01
N GLN A 176 -16.28 -9.50 2.65
CA GLN A 176 -17.36 -8.52 2.56
C GLN A 176 -18.23 -8.71 1.30
N GLY A 177 -17.85 -9.59 0.37
CA GLY A 177 -18.65 -9.88 -0.84
C GLY A 177 -18.66 -8.73 -1.86
N LEU A 178 -17.61 -7.90 -1.88
CA LEU A 178 -17.53 -6.68 -2.68
C LEU A 178 -17.20 -6.94 -4.15
N PHE A 179 -16.45 -8.01 -4.43
CA PHE A 179 -15.94 -8.33 -5.76
C PHE A 179 -16.92 -9.21 -6.55
N LYS A 180 -17.18 -8.85 -7.81
CA LYS A 180 -18.09 -9.57 -8.70
C LYS A 180 -17.33 -10.33 -9.77
N LYS A 181 -17.98 -11.37 -10.31
CA LYS A 181 -17.41 -12.24 -11.36
C LYS A 181 -16.93 -11.50 -12.62
N ASN A 182 -17.59 -10.41 -12.99
CA ASN A 182 -17.28 -9.64 -14.20
C ASN A 182 -16.38 -8.44 -13.94
N ASP A 183 -15.90 -8.26 -12.70
CA ASP A 183 -14.95 -7.20 -12.40
C ASP A 183 -13.58 -7.50 -13.01
N LEU A 184 -12.82 -6.44 -13.27
CA LEU A 184 -11.41 -6.53 -13.62
C LEU A 184 -10.59 -6.11 -12.40
N ILE A 185 -9.43 -6.73 -12.20
CA ILE A 185 -8.55 -6.45 -11.08
C ILE A 185 -7.15 -6.18 -11.62
N LEU A 186 -6.55 -5.08 -11.16
CA LEU A 186 -5.17 -4.69 -11.39
C LEU A 186 -4.48 -4.53 -10.03
N VAL A 187 -3.33 -5.18 -9.85
CA VAL A 187 -2.49 -5.07 -8.64
C VAL A 187 -1.12 -4.57 -9.09
N PRO A 188 -0.86 -3.26 -9.06
CA PRO A 188 0.40 -2.66 -9.53
C PRO A 188 1.51 -2.78 -8.47
N ASP A 189 1.92 -4.00 -8.16
CA ASP A 189 2.93 -4.29 -7.12
C ASP A 189 4.22 -4.94 -7.67
N GLY A 190 4.19 -5.27 -8.96
CA GLY A 190 5.34 -5.75 -9.72
C GLY A 190 5.37 -5.10 -11.10
N GLY A 191 6.56 -4.91 -11.66
CA GLY A 191 6.70 -4.22 -12.94
C GLY A 191 8.12 -3.96 -13.38
N ASN A 192 8.24 -3.14 -14.42
CA ASN A 192 9.49 -2.60 -14.94
C ASN A 192 9.35 -1.10 -15.22
N GLU A 193 10.48 -0.42 -15.47
CA GLU A 193 10.55 1.05 -15.57
C GLU A 193 9.60 1.66 -16.62
N ASP A 194 9.33 0.95 -17.72
CA ASP A 194 8.44 1.43 -18.79
C ASP A 194 6.98 0.96 -18.65
N GLY A 195 6.66 0.20 -17.59
CA GLY A 195 5.32 -0.31 -17.30
C GLY A 195 4.78 -1.30 -18.33
N SER A 196 5.64 -1.90 -19.17
CA SER A 196 5.25 -2.86 -20.20
C SER A 196 5.12 -4.30 -19.70
N PHE A 197 5.68 -4.59 -18.52
CA PHE A 197 5.63 -5.93 -17.94
C PHE A 197 4.24 -6.26 -17.38
N ILE A 198 3.71 -7.41 -17.80
CA ILE A 198 2.49 -8.00 -17.25
C ILE A 198 2.87 -9.33 -16.60
N GLU A 199 2.74 -9.39 -15.29
CA GLU A 199 2.95 -10.63 -14.54
C GLU A 199 1.77 -11.58 -14.76
N ILE A 200 2.09 -12.84 -15.08
CA ILE A 200 1.08 -13.89 -15.35
C ILE A 200 1.09 -15.01 -14.33
N ALA A 201 2.07 -15.03 -13.42
CA ALA A 201 2.21 -16.02 -12.37
C ALA A 201 3.16 -15.51 -11.29
N GLU A 202 2.83 -15.78 -10.04
CA GLU A 202 3.63 -15.45 -8.86
C GLU A 202 3.98 -16.75 -8.09
N LYS A 203 5.08 -16.75 -7.34
CA LYS A 203 5.42 -17.85 -6.43
C LYS A 203 4.62 -17.73 -5.13
N SER A 204 4.33 -18.84 -4.49
CA SER A 204 3.81 -18.83 -3.12
C SER A 204 4.96 -18.83 -2.10
N ALA A 205 4.72 -18.29 -0.91
CA ALA A 205 5.67 -18.28 0.20
C ALA A 205 5.34 -19.37 1.23
N LEU A 206 6.37 -20.09 1.69
CA LEU A 206 6.30 -20.98 2.85
C LEU A 206 7.22 -20.46 3.95
N TRP A 207 6.63 -19.91 5.00
CA TRP A 207 7.36 -19.39 6.14
C TRP A 207 7.53 -20.50 7.20
N LEU A 208 8.78 -20.88 7.48
CA LEU A 208 9.12 -21.91 8.47
C LEU A 208 9.81 -21.28 9.67
N ARG A 209 9.31 -21.57 10.87
CA ARG A 209 9.97 -21.22 12.14
C ARG A 209 10.55 -22.49 12.77
N ILE A 210 11.86 -22.54 12.92
CA ILE A 210 12.56 -23.60 13.64
C ILE A 210 12.86 -23.10 15.05
N ASN A 211 12.27 -23.76 16.05
CA ASN A 211 12.58 -23.49 17.45
C ASN A 211 13.53 -24.56 17.96
N THR A 212 14.70 -24.16 18.46
CA THR A 212 15.63 -25.04 19.16
C THR A 212 15.54 -24.79 20.66
N VAL A 213 15.79 -25.84 21.44
CA VAL A 213 15.72 -25.80 22.90
C VAL A 213 17.08 -26.17 23.47
N GLY A 214 17.68 -25.23 24.19
CA GLY A 214 18.94 -25.41 24.89
C GLY A 214 18.76 -25.48 26.42
N LYS A 215 19.87 -25.68 27.11
CA LYS A 215 20.00 -25.62 28.57
C LYS A 215 21.00 -24.53 28.93
N GLN A 216 20.52 -23.45 29.55
CA GLN A 216 21.36 -22.35 30.00
C GLN A 216 22.29 -22.79 31.13
N THR A 217 23.51 -22.27 31.13
CA THR A 217 24.52 -22.49 32.19
C THR A 217 25.38 -21.24 32.32
N HIS A 218 26.17 -21.15 33.39
CA HIS A 218 27.17 -20.10 33.51
C HIS A 218 28.20 -20.22 32.37
N ALA A 219 28.55 -19.09 31.73
CA ALA A 219 29.39 -19.05 30.53
C ALA A 219 30.78 -19.70 30.71
N SER A 220 31.34 -19.67 31.93
CA SER A 220 32.60 -20.37 32.26
C SER A 220 32.47 -21.90 32.41
N THR A 221 31.25 -22.45 32.34
CA THR A 221 30.97 -23.89 32.48
C THR A 221 30.14 -24.44 31.32
N PRO A 222 30.60 -24.27 30.07
CA PRO A 222 29.80 -24.59 28.87
C PRO A 222 29.39 -26.07 28.81
N LYS A 223 30.23 -26.97 29.33
CA LYS A 223 29.97 -28.41 29.45
C LYS A 223 28.72 -28.79 30.27
N LYS A 224 28.16 -27.87 31.06
CA LYS A 224 26.93 -28.09 31.85
C LYS A 224 25.65 -27.69 31.10
N GLY A 225 25.79 -27.02 29.96
CA GLY A 225 24.70 -26.53 29.14
C GLY A 225 24.51 -27.32 27.84
N LEU A 226 23.50 -26.90 27.08
CA LEU A 226 23.21 -27.32 25.71
C LEU A 226 22.88 -26.03 24.96
N ASN A 227 23.63 -25.69 23.92
CA ASN A 227 23.29 -24.51 23.13
C ASN A 227 22.02 -24.81 22.33
N ALA A 228 21.11 -23.85 22.33
CA ALA A 228 19.98 -23.83 21.40
C ALA A 228 20.50 -23.52 20.00
#